data_AF-A0ABC9QK34-F1
#
_entry.id   AF-A0ABC9QK34-F1
#
_cell.length_a   1.000
_cell.length_b   1.000
_cell.length_c   1.000
_cell.angle_alpha   90.00
_cell.angle_beta   90.00
_cell.angle_gamma   90.00
#
_symmetry.space_group_name_H-M   'P 1'
#
loop_
_entity.id
_entity.type
_entity.pdbx_description
1 polymer ?
#
loop_
_entity_poly.entity_id
_entity_poly.type
_entity_poly.pdbx_seq_one_letter_code
_entity_poly.pdbx_strand_id
1 'polypeptide(L)'
;MLELHENLKKILQAKNLETFYSEIYGQKIFVYVGLNLETWLFNDEKIYKLQNEEFKLSSIEEFSNFIKSILEDFKVQNTHFQNLLEHKEGIILKGGFVKNFYKKSFVLRQKINKNLKQINLLSEAFNLLLSEQAQYKKHLKILNLSISILNKNTKEHLTRIDTLYTLTSAIKNEKMNKSIYLLSILSSIFLPLNLIVGFFGMNTNNLFFKDSPYGTLYIFSLICCILIVGFIFYHSKKTKEFDLDEGKKAKKQTK
;
A
#
# COMPACT_ATOMS: atom_id res chain seq x y z
N MET A 1 13.79 48.58 -4.48
CA MET A 1 14.20 47.16 -4.53
C MET A 1 14.13 46.63 -3.12
N LEU A 2 13.39 45.55 -2.89
CA LEU A 2 13.45 44.80 -1.64
C LEU A 2 14.63 43.82 -1.77
N GLU A 3 15.71 44.06 -1.03
CA GLU A 3 16.86 43.16 -0.97
C GLU A 3 16.53 41.91 -0.13
N LEU A 4 17.08 40.77 -0.52
CA LEU A 4 16.92 39.51 0.19
C LEU A 4 17.63 39.56 1.56
N HIS A 5 16.87 39.64 2.66
CA HIS A 5 17.42 39.61 4.01
C HIS A 5 18.30 38.37 4.25
N GLU A 6 19.47 38.51 4.90
CA GLU A 6 20.41 37.40 5.18
C GLU A 6 19.75 36.18 5.84
N ASN A 7 18.75 36.41 6.71
CA ASN A 7 18.03 35.32 7.38
C ASN A 7 17.12 34.53 6.43
N LEU A 8 16.56 35.17 5.41
CA LEU A 8 15.89 34.46 4.32
C LEU A 8 16.88 33.60 3.55
N LYS A 9 18.07 34.13 3.27
CA LYS A 9 19.14 33.40 2.58
C LYS A 9 19.51 32.12 3.34
N LYS A 10 19.61 32.17 4.67
CA LYS A 10 19.85 31.00 5.54
C LYS A 10 18.69 29.98 5.53
N ILE A 11 17.43 30.45 5.57
CA ILE A 11 16.25 29.58 5.51
C ILE A 11 16.15 28.87 4.14
N LEU A 12 16.40 29.59 3.05
CA LEU A 12 16.42 29.04 1.69
C LEU A 12 17.58 28.05 1.47
N GLN A 13 18.73 28.26 2.14
CA GLN A 13 19.87 27.35 2.11
C GLN A 13 19.62 26.02 2.83
N ALA A 14 18.76 26.01 3.85
CA ALA A 14 18.50 24.81 4.65
C ALA A 14 17.74 23.70 3.89
N LYS A 15 17.07 24.01 2.77
CA LYS A 15 16.26 23.10 1.89
C LYS A 15 15.21 22.20 2.58
N ASN A 16 15.12 22.22 3.90
CA ASN A 16 14.09 21.57 4.72
C ASN A 16 13.14 22.65 5.24
N LEU A 17 12.18 23.03 4.41
CA LEU A 17 11.11 23.90 4.84
C LEU A 17 10.00 23.04 5.47
N GLU A 18 9.67 23.34 6.71
CA GLU A 18 8.52 22.74 7.40
C GLU A 18 7.19 23.32 6.91
N THR A 19 7.21 24.51 6.29
CA THR A 19 6.06 25.18 5.69
C THR A 19 6.45 25.86 4.37
N PHE A 20 5.51 25.92 3.40
CA PHE A 20 5.72 26.66 2.15
C PHE A 20 5.21 28.10 2.20
N TYR A 21 4.57 28.51 3.29
CA TYR A 21 4.12 29.88 3.52
C TYR A 21 4.51 30.30 4.93
N SER A 22 5.13 31.47 5.05
CA SER A 22 5.58 32.02 6.32
C SER A 22 5.56 33.53 6.30
N GLU A 23 5.23 34.13 7.45
CA GLU A 23 5.45 35.55 7.69
C GLU A 23 6.84 35.75 8.27
N ILE A 24 7.69 36.49 7.57
CA ILE A 24 9.07 36.79 7.98
C ILE A 24 9.22 38.31 7.96
N TYR A 25 9.43 38.94 9.12
CA TYR A 25 9.58 40.40 9.26
C TYR A 25 8.41 41.22 8.67
N GLY A 26 7.17 40.75 8.84
CA GLY A 26 5.96 41.39 8.29
C GLY A 26 5.78 41.19 6.79
N GLN A 27 6.67 40.44 6.15
CA GLN A 27 6.59 40.07 4.74
C GLN A 27 6.07 38.65 4.59
N LYS A 28 5.07 38.48 3.71
CA LYS A 28 4.41 37.19 3.50
C LYS A 28 5.04 36.48 2.33
N ILE A 29 5.70 35.36 2.60
CA ILE A 29 6.56 34.72 1.63
C ILE A 29 6.06 33.29 1.38
N PHE A 30 5.88 32.98 0.10
CA PHE A 30 5.64 31.63 -0.37
C PHE A 30 6.95 31.08 -0.96
N VAL A 31 7.41 29.96 -0.42
CA VAL A 31 8.62 29.28 -0.88
C VAL A 31 8.29 27.84 -1.24
N TYR A 32 8.71 27.43 -2.43
CA TYR A 32 8.59 26.05 -2.87
C TYR A 32 9.94 25.51 -3.32
N VAL A 33 10.24 24.29 -2.88
CA VAL A 33 11.48 23.58 -3.21
C VAL A 33 11.12 22.40 -4.10
N GLY A 34 11.14 22.64 -5.41
CA GLY A 34 10.96 21.61 -6.44
C GLY A 34 12.30 21.25 -7.09
N LEU A 35 12.32 21.24 -8.44
CA LEU A 35 13.57 21.19 -9.22
C LEU A 35 14.43 22.44 -8.95
N ASN A 36 13.76 23.59 -8.92
CA ASN A 36 14.35 24.88 -8.57
C ASN A 36 13.66 25.41 -7.30
N LEU A 37 14.40 26.22 -6.55
CA LEU A 37 13.86 26.99 -5.45
C LEU A 37 13.17 28.22 -6.01
N GLU A 38 11.86 28.34 -5.76
CA GLU A 38 11.03 29.43 -6.24
C GLU A 38 10.45 30.18 -5.04
N THR A 39 10.65 31.49 -4.99
CA THR A 39 10.28 32.36 -3.86
C THR A 39 9.43 33.53 -4.34
N TRP A 40 8.28 33.69 -3.70
CA TRP A 40 7.28 34.69 -4.03
C TRP A 40 6.94 35.49 -2.78
N LEU A 41 6.94 36.82 -2.90
CA LEU A 41 6.63 37.75 -1.84
C LEU A 41 5.27 38.42 -2.13
N PHE A 42 4.45 38.51 -1.11
CA PHE A 42 3.16 39.20 -1.14
C PHE A 42 3.25 40.38 -0.17
N ASN A 43 3.27 41.60 -0.72
CA ASN A 43 3.31 42.83 0.07
C ASN A 43 2.47 43.93 -0.58
N ASP A 44 1.72 44.68 0.23
CA ASP A 44 0.89 45.82 -0.20
C ASP A 44 0.06 45.54 -1.47
N GLU A 45 -0.66 44.42 -1.46
CA GLU A 45 -1.49 43.94 -2.57
C GLU A 45 -0.75 43.66 -3.90
N LYS A 46 0.57 43.61 -3.87
CA LYS A 46 1.42 43.29 -5.01
C LYS A 46 2.16 41.97 -4.79
N ILE A 47 2.46 41.31 -5.90
CA ILE A 47 3.20 40.06 -5.95
C ILE A 47 4.59 40.37 -6.49
N TYR A 48 5.61 39.84 -5.83
CA TYR A 48 6.99 39.92 -6.29
C TYR A 48 7.58 38.53 -6.41
N LYS A 49 8.33 38.29 -7.48
CA LYS A 49 9.08 37.05 -7.71
C LYS A 49 10.56 37.31 -7.48
N LEU A 50 11.23 36.43 -6.75
CA LEU A 50 12.68 36.51 -6.56
C LEU A 50 13.39 36.11 -7.87
N GLN A 51 14.19 37.01 -8.43
CA GLN A 51 15.03 36.78 -9.62
C GLN A 51 16.40 37.41 -9.39
N ASN A 52 17.49 36.65 -9.55
CA ASN A 52 18.87 37.13 -9.37
C ASN A 52 19.10 37.85 -8.02
N GLU A 53 18.61 37.27 -6.92
CA GLU A 53 18.66 37.84 -5.55
C GLU A 53 17.82 39.12 -5.33
N GLU A 54 17.07 39.59 -6.34
CA GLU A 54 16.18 40.76 -6.23
C GLU A 54 14.71 40.39 -6.43
N PHE A 55 13.82 41.00 -5.64
CA PHE A 55 12.38 40.87 -5.84
C PHE A 55 11.87 41.79 -6.95
N LYS A 56 11.38 41.21 -8.04
CA LYS A 56 10.77 41.93 -9.16
C LYS A 56 9.26 41.80 -9.15
N LEU A 57 8.56 42.86 -9.55
CA LEU A 57 7.09 42.86 -9.63
C LEU A 57 6.61 41.77 -10.59
N SER A 58 5.59 41.02 -10.18
CA SER A 58 5.03 39.88 -10.90
C SER A 58 3.50 39.95 -10.90
N SER A 59 2.86 39.24 -11.83
CA SER A 59 1.39 39.14 -11.88
C SER A 59 0.84 37.92 -11.14
N ILE A 60 -0.46 37.97 -10.84
CA ILE A 60 -1.20 36.81 -10.32
C ILE A 60 -1.31 35.69 -11.35
N GLU A 61 -1.30 35.97 -12.66
CA GLU A 61 -1.27 34.92 -13.68
C GLU A 61 0.04 34.15 -13.66
N GLU A 62 1.18 34.83 -13.48
CA GLU A 62 2.48 34.17 -13.38
C GLU A 62 2.54 33.26 -12.15
N PHE A 63 2.05 33.72 -11.00
CA PHE A 63 1.94 32.88 -9.80
C PHE A 63 1.00 31.70 -10.02
N SER A 64 -0.16 31.92 -10.63
CA SER A 64 -1.11 30.86 -10.96
C SER A 64 -0.51 29.82 -11.91
N ASN A 65 0.26 30.23 -12.92
CA ASN A 65 0.92 29.32 -13.85
C ASN A 65 2.03 28.51 -13.17
N PHE A 66 2.76 29.13 -12.25
CA PHE A 66 3.71 28.44 -11.39
C PHE A 66 3.03 27.35 -10.54
N ILE A 67 1.92 27.67 -9.86
CA ILE A 67 1.16 26.68 -9.09
C ILE A 67 0.60 25.58 -9.99
N LYS A 68 0.09 25.91 -11.19
CA LYS A 68 -0.37 24.91 -12.17
C LYS A 68 0.74 23.94 -12.56
N SER A 69 1.97 24.43 -12.78
CA SER A 69 3.13 23.60 -13.08
C SER A 69 3.39 22.57 -11.97
N ILE A 70 3.37 23.02 -10.70
CA ILE A 70 3.52 22.14 -9.53
C ILE A 70 2.40 21.08 -9.50
N LEU A 71 1.15 21.48 -9.76
CA LEU A 71 0.02 20.55 -9.77
C LEU A 71 0.13 19.52 -10.88
N GLU A 72 0.68 19.89 -12.04
CA GLU A 72 0.88 18.98 -13.15
C GLU A 72 1.94 17.92 -12.81
N ASP A 73 3.04 18.31 -12.17
CA ASP A 73 4.05 17.37 -11.67
C ASP A 73 3.43 16.35 -10.70
N PHE A 74 2.60 16.82 -9.77
CA PHE A 74 1.90 15.94 -8.82
C PHE A 74 0.89 15.02 -9.50
N LYS A 75 0.16 15.49 -10.51
CA LYS A 75 -0.74 14.65 -11.31
C LYS A 75 0.01 13.53 -12.01
N VAL A 76 1.11 13.86 -12.70
CA VAL A 76 1.92 12.85 -13.41
C VAL A 76 2.41 11.76 -12.45
N GLN A 77 2.87 12.15 -11.27
CA GLN A 77 3.27 11.19 -10.23
C GLN A 77 2.09 10.33 -9.75
N ASN A 78 0.92 10.92 -9.52
CA ASN A 78 -0.27 10.18 -9.10
C ASN A 78 -0.76 9.20 -10.17
N THR A 79 -0.80 9.60 -11.44
CA THR A 79 -1.13 8.70 -12.55
C THR A 79 -0.14 7.54 -12.62
N HIS A 80 1.17 7.80 -12.41
CA HIS A 80 2.16 6.74 -12.34
C HIS A 80 1.90 5.76 -11.17
N PHE A 81 1.58 6.27 -9.98
CA PHE A 81 1.21 5.43 -8.83
C PHE A 81 -0.05 4.62 -9.09
N GLN A 82 -1.08 5.23 -9.68
CA GLN A 82 -2.32 4.56 -10.05
C GLN A 82 -2.07 3.37 -10.99
N ASN A 83 -1.33 3.60 -12.08
CA ASN A 83 -1.01 2.56 -13.05
C ASN A 83 -0.22 1.40 -12.42
N LEU A 84 0.72 1.72 -11.52
CA LEU A 84 1.46 0.70 -10.77
C LEU A 84 0.53 -0.13 -9.86
N LEU A 85 -0.38 0.53 -9.13
CA LEU A 85 -1.32 -0.14 -8.23
C LEU A 85 -2.28 -1.05 -9.02
N GLU A 86 -2.89 -0.54 -10.10
CA GLU A 86 -3.79 -1.29 -10.97
C GLU A 86 -3.12 -2.52 -11.58
N HIS A 87 -1.90 -2.36 -12.10
CA HIS A 87 -1.16 -3.47 -12.66
C HIS A 87 -0.86 -4.55 -11.62
N LYS A 88 -0.47 -4.17 -10.39
CA LYS A 88 -0.18 -5.14 -9.32
C LYS A 88 -1.43 -5.82 -8.81
N GLU A 89 -2.52 -5.08 -8.64
CA GLU A 89 -3.83 -5.62 -8.29
C GLU A 89 -4.29 -6.66 -9.31
N GLY A 90 -4.19 -6.35 -10.60
CA GLY A 90 -4.52 -7.29 -11.68
C GLY A 90 -3.71 -8.59 -11.63
N ILE A 91 -2.43 -8.54 -11.25
CA ILE A 91 -1.61 -9.75 -11.07
C ILE A 91 -2.10 -10.57 -9.87
N ILE A 92 -2.35 -9.92 -8.74
CA ILE A 92 -2.78 -10.59 -7.50
C ILE A 92 -4.15 -11.26 -7.68
N LEU A 93 -5.11 -10.56 -8.29
CA LEU A 93 -6.46 -11.07 -8.56
C LEU A 93 -6.44 -12.29 -9.49
N LYS A 94 -5.51 -12.33 -10.46
CA LYS A 94 -5.29 -13.50 -11.32
C LYS A 94 -4.56 -14.66 -10.62
N GLY A 95 -4.32 -14.57 -9.31
CA GLY A 95 -3.61 -15.57 -8.53
C GLY A 95 -2.09 -15.57 -8.75
N GLY A 96 -1.54 -14.58 -9.47
CA GLY A 96 -0.13 -14.47 -9.77
C GLY A 96 0.72 -14.20 -8.54
N PHE A 97 1.83 -14.91 -8.39
CA PHE A 97 2.77 -14.67 -7.29
C PHE A 97 3.76 -13.56 -7.66
N VAL A 98 3.81 -12.50 -6.85
CA VAL A 98 4.75 -11.40 -7.05
C VAL A 98 5.94 -11.56 -6.11
N LYS A 99 7.11 -11.89 -6.67
CA LYS A 99 8.36 -11.96 -5.89
C LYS A 99 8.67 -10.61 -5.25
N ASN A 100 9.11 -10.62 -3.99
CA ASN A 100 9.46 -9.42 -3.21
C ASN A 100 8.31 -8.41 -3.05
N PHE A 101 7.05 -8.84 -3.15
CA PHE A 101 5.87 -7.97 -3.05
C PHE A 101 5.94 -7.04 -1.84
N TYR A 102 6.07 -7.60 -0.62
CA TYR A 102 6.10 -6.82 0.62
C TYR A 102 7.13 -5.68 0.62
N LYS A 103 8.37 -5.98 0.20
CA LYS A 103 9.44 -4.97 0.13
C LYS A 103 9.11 -3.89 -0.92
N LYS A 104 8.62 -4.28 -2.09
CA LYS A 104 8.30 -3.34 -3.18
C LYS A 104 7.06 -2.50 -2.87
N SER A 105 6.06 -3.07 -2.22
CA SER A 105 4.87 -2.37 -1.72
C SER A 105 5.24 -1.34 -0.66
N PHE A 106 6.15 -1.69 0.27
CA PHE A 106 6.67 -0.72 1.24
C PHE A 106 7.39 0.45 0.57
N VAL A 107 8.25 0.19 -0.42
CA VAL A 107 8.95 1.24 -1.18
C VAL A 107 7.95 2.15 -1.91
N LEU A 108 6.93 1.57 -2.55
CA LEU A 108 5.89 2.36 -3.24
C LEU A 108 5.09 3.20 -2.24
N ARG A 109 4.72 2.62 -1.08
CA ARG A 109 4.03 3.32 0.00
C ARG A 109 4.85 4.53 0.48
N GLN A 110 6.16 4.36 0.66
CA GLN A 110 7.05 5.45 1.06
C GLN A 110 7.08 6.58 0.01
N LYS A 111 7.11 6.23 -1.29
CA LYS A 111 7.05 7.22 -2.38
C LYS A 111 5.73 7.99 -2.39
N ILE A 112 4.59 7.29 -2.28
CA ILE A 112 3.26 7.91 -2.20
C ILE A 112 3.17 8.82 -0.98
N ASN A 113 3.65 8.37 0.18
CA ASN A 113 3.60 9.15 1.42
C ASN A 113 4.48 10.40 1.36
N LYS A 114 5.66 10.32 0.71
CA LYS A 114 6.49 11.49 0.44
C LYS A 114 5.75 12.51 -0.43
N ASN A 115 5.07 12.04 -1.48
CA ASN A 115 4.26 12.89 -2.35
C ASN A 115 3.11 13.56 -1.58
N LEU A 116 2.38 12.77 -0.77
CA LEU A 116 1.30 13.25 0.07
C LEU A 116 1.76 14.35 1.05
N LYS A 117 2.93 14.17 1.67
CA LYS A 117 3.51 15.20 2.55
C LYS A 117 3.70 16.53 1.80
N GLN A 118 4.25 16.50 0.59
CA GLN A 118 4.47 17.72 -0.21
C GLN A 118 3.15 18.39 -0.62
N ILE A 119 2.14 17.60 -1.00
CA ILE A 119 0.81 18.12 -1.33
C ILE A 119 0.12 18.71 -0.09
N ASN A 120 0.29 18.11 1.09
CA ASN A 120 -0.23 18.66 2.34
C ASN A 120 0.39 20.02 2.66
N LEU A 121 1.72 20.14 2.57
CA LEU A 121 2.43 21.41 2.78
C LEU A 121 1.96 22.49 1.78
N LEU A 122 1.78 22.11 0.51
CA LEU A 122 1.22 23.00 -0.50
C LEU A 122 -0.22 23.42 -0.15
N SER A 123 -1.07 22.47 0.26
CA SER A 123 -2.45 22.75 0.64
C SER A 123 -2.55 23.69 1.82
N GLU A 124 -1.72 23.51 2.85
CA GLU A 124 -1.69 24.37 4.02
C GLU A 124 -1.24 25.78 3.65
N ALA A 125 -0.11 25.89 2.94
CA ALA A 125 0.42 27.16 2.46
C ALA A 125 -0.57 27.92 1.57
N PHE A 126 -1.26 27.21 0.67
CA PHE A 126 -2.23 27.82 -0.23
C PHE A 126 -3.49 28.29 0.51
N ASN A 127 -3.95 27.53 1.51
CA ASN A 127 -5.07 27.95 2.36
C ASN A 127 -4.73 29.20 3.19
N LEU A 128 -3.52 29.27 3.77
CA LEU A 128 -3.05 30.46 4.49
C LEU A 128 -2.97 31.68 3.58
N LEU A 129 -2.36 31.52 2.39
CA LEU A 129 -2.30 32.57 1.37
C LEU A 129 -3.70 33.07 0.99
N LEU A 130 -4.68 32.18 0.83
CA LEU A 130 -6.06 32.55 0.50
C LEU A 130 -6.82 33.23 1.64
N SER A 131 -6.51 32.90 2.90
CA SER A 131 -7.09 33.61 4.05
C SER A 131 -6.55 35.03 4.18
N GLU A 132 -5.27 35.21 3.85
CA GLU A 132 -4.58 36.49 4.05
C GLU A 132 -4.65 37.42 2.84
N GLN A 133 -4.77 36.89 1.62
CA GLN A 133 -4.82 37.64 0.37
C GLN A 133 -6.22 37.55 -0.25
N ALA A 134 -7.22 38.12 0.44
CA ALA A 134 -8.63 38.00 0.07
C ALA A 134 -8.94 38.44 -1.37
N GLN A 135 -8.20 39.41 -1.91
CA GLN A 135 -8.31 39.89 -3.29
C GLN A 135 -8.09 38.80 -4.34
N TYR A 136 -7.17 37.86 -4.11
CA TYR A 136 -6.85 36.79 -5.07
C TYR A 136 -7.70 35.54 -4.87
N LYS A 137 -8.54 35.50 -3.83
CA LYS A 137 -9.30 34.32 -3.43
C LYS A 137 -10.18 33.76 -4.55
N LYS A 138 -10.84 34.63 -5.32
CA LYS A 138 -11.67 34.19 -6.47
C LYS A 138 -10.82 33.57 -7.58
N HIS A 139 -9.70 34.20 -7.94
CA HIS A 139 -8.81 33.75 -9.01
C HIS A 139 -8.14 32.41 -8.68
N LEU A 140 -7.76 32.21 -7.41
CA LEU A 140 -7.03 31.04 -6.96
C LEU A 140 -7.94 29.89 -6.47
N LYS A 141 -9.26 30.09 -6.36
CA LYS A 141 -10.22 29.09 -5.84
C LYS A 141 -10.15 27.75 -6.58
N ILE A 142 -10.04 27.78 -7.91
CA ILE A 142 -9.99 26.57 -8.75
C ILE A 142 -8.68 25.78 -8.48
N LEU A 143 -7.58 26.49 -8.28
CA LEU A 143 -6.29 25.87 -7.93
C LEU A 143 -6.36 25.22 -6.54
N ASN A 144 -7.01 25.87 -5.58
CA ASN A 144 -7.20 25.28 -4.25
C ASN A 144 -8.02 24.00 -4.29
N LEU A 145 -9.11 24.00 -5.07
CA LEU A 145 -9.92 22.81 -5.29
C LEU A 145 -9.11 21.69 -5.96
N SER A 146 -8.25 22.04 -6.92
CA SER A 146 -7.36 21.09 -7.60
C SER A 146 -6.34 20.48 -6.64
N ILE A 147 -5.74 21.27 -5.74
CA ILE A 147 -4.85 20.79 -4.68
C ILE A 147 -5.60 19.81 -3.76
N SER A 148 -6.80 20.16 -3.33
CA SER A 148 -7.63 19.31 -2.46
C SER A 148 -7.99 17.97 -3.11
N ILE A 149 -8.36 17.97 -4.39
CA ILE A 149 -8.61 16.74 -5.15
C ILE A 149 -7.34 15.88 -5.23
N LEU A 150 -6.19 16.48 -5.55
CA LEU A 150 -4.92 15.76 -5.62
C LEU A 150 -4.54 15.15 -4.27
N ASN A 151 -4.75 15.88 -3.19
CA ASN A 151 -4.53 15.38 -1.83
C ASN A 151 -5.39 14.13 -1.55
N LYS A 152 -6.70 14.24 -1.82
CA LYS A 152 -7.64 13.12 -1.67
C LYS A 152 -7.23 11.89 -2.49
N ASN A 153 -6.90 12.07 -3.76
CA ASN A 153 -6.49 10.98 -4.64
C ASN A 153 -5.19 10.31 -4.16
N THR A 154 -4.22 11.10 -3.70
CA THR A 154 -2.95 10.57 -3.16
C THR A 154 -3.19 9.77 -1.88
N LYS A 155 -4.10 10.24 -1.02
CA LYS A 155 -4.51 9.52 0.20
C LYS A 155 -5.24 8.22 -0.14
N GLU A 156 -6.05 8.21 -1.20
CA GLU A 156 -6.70 6.99 -1.70
C GLU A 156 -5.69 5.98 -2.26
N HIS A 157 -4.65 6.43 -2.97
CA HIS A 157 -3.55 5.55 -3.37
C HIS A 157 -2.83 4.93 -2.17
N LEU A 158 -2.68 5.69 -1.08
CA LEU A 158 -2.07 5.21 0.15
C LEU A 158 -2.95 4.15 0.84
N THR A 159 -4.27 4.33 0.89
CA THR A 159 -5.16 3.30 1.44
C THR A 159 -5.22 2.07 0.54
N ARG A 160 -5.25 2.25 -0.79
CA ARG A 160 -5.26 1.15 -1.76
C ARG A 160 -4.00 0.28 -1.69
N ILE A 161 -2.82 0.85 -1.42
CA ILE A 161 -1.62 0.02 -1.24
C ILE A 161 -1.67 -0.79 0.06
N ASP A 162 -2.26 -0.25 1.13
CA ASP A 162 -2.43 -0.95 2.39
C ASP A 162 -3.45 -2.09 2.27
N THR A 163 -4.55 -1.89 1.52
CA THR A 163 -5.50 -2.98 1.23
C THR A 163 -4.87 -4.06 0.36
N LEU A 164 -4.09 -3.71 -0.67
CA LEU A 164 -3.35 -4.71 -1.45
C LEU A 164 -2.35 -5.50 -0.61
N TYR A 165 -1.72 -4.85 0.37
CA TYR A 165 -0.83 -5.51 1.32
C TYR A 165 -1.57 -6.54 2.17
N THR A 166 -2.68 -6.15 2.79
CA THR A 166 -3.46 -7.05 3.66
C THR A 166 -4.06 -8.22 2.88
N LEU A 167 -4.62 -7.96 1.70
CA LEU A 167 -5.15 -8.99 0.81
C LEU A 167 -4.07 -10.00 0.41
N THR A 168 -2.90 -9.53 -0.02
CA THR A 168 -1.80 -10.43 -0.40
C THR A 168 -1.31 -11.26 0.78
N SER A 169 -1.28 -10.66 1.97
CA SER A 169 -0.95 -11.37 3.22
C SER A 169 -1.97 -12.45 3.56
N ALA A 170 -3.26 -12.14 3.43
CA ALA A 170 -4.34 -13.11 3.65
C ALA A 170 -4.23 -14.29 2.68
N ILE A 171 -4.05 -14.03 1.37
CA ILE A 171 -3.87 -15.07 0.34
C ILE A 171 -2.65 -15.95 0.65
N LYS A 172 -1.54 -15.33 1.07
CA LYS A 172 -0.32 -16.08 1.44
C LYS A 172 -0.57 -16.96 2.67
N ASN A 173 -1.24 -16.43 3.69
CA ASN A 173 -1.56 -17.16 4.90
C ASN A 173 -2.51 -18.32 4.62
N GLU A 174 -3.50 -18.14 3.74
CA GLU A 174 -4.39 -19.22 3.30
C GLU A 174 -3.62 -20.36 2.64
N LYS A 175 -2.71 -20.04 1.70
CA LYS A 175 -1.83 -21.03 1.06
C LYS A 175 -0.92 -21.73 2.06
N MET A 176 -0.37 -20.99 3.02
CA MET A 176 0.45 -21.54 4.08
C MET A 176 -0.35 -22.49 4.97
N ASN A 177 -1.55 -22.09 5.41
CA ASN A 177 -2.44 -22.93 6.20
C ASN A 177 -2.83 -24.21 5.47
N LYS A 178 -3.10 -24.12 4.15
CA LYS A 178 -3.39 -25.29 3.32
C LYS A 178 -2.20 -26.24 3.24
N SER A 179 -0.98 -25.70 3.13
CA SER A 179 0.25 -26.48 3.11
C SER A 179 0.54 -27.15 4.46
N ILE A 180 0.36 -26.42 5.56
CA ILE A 180 0.49 -26.96 6.92
C ILE A 180 -0.54 -28.06 7.16
N TYR A 181 -1.79 -27.86 6.74
CA TYR A 181 -2.85 -28.86 6.86
C TYR A 181 -2.49 -30.15 6.13
N LEU A 182 -1.99 -30.06 4.89
CA LEU A 182 -1.54 -31.24 4.13
C LEU A 182 -0.39 -31.95 4.85
N LEU A 183 0.60 -31.21 5.35
CA LEU A 183 1.71 -31.79 6.10
C LEU A 183 1.22 -32.48 7.39
N SER A 184 0.26 -31.88 8.09
CA SER A 184 -0.34 -32.46 9.30
C SER A 184 -1.10 -33.76 9.00
N ILE A 185 -1.85 -33.84 7.89
CA ILE A 185 -2.53 -35.08 7.47
C ILE A 185 -1.50 -36.17 7.16
N LEU A 186 -0.47 -35.84 6.38
CA LEU A 186 0.60 -36.79 6.05
C LEU A 186 1.29 -37.28 7.34
N SER A 187 1.55 -36.38 8.27
CA SER A 187 2.16 -36.71 9.57
C SER A 187 1.24 -37.59 10.42
N SER A 188 -0.06 -37.31 10.47
CA SER A 188 -1.02 -38.11 11.26
C SER A 188 -1.17 -39.54 10.74
N ILE A 189 -0.91 -39.76 9.44
CA ILE A 189 -0.91 -41.10 8.83
C ILE A 189 0.45 -41.77 9.01
N PHE A 190 1.55 -41.09 8.66
CA PHE A 190 2.88 -41.69 8.66
C PHE A 190 3.47 -41.90 10.05
N LEU A 191 3.19 -41.04 11.02
CA LEU A 191 3.72 -41.19 12.38
C LEU A 191 3.31 -42.53 13.04
N PRO A 192 2.01 -42.90 13.10
CA PRO A 192 1.63 -44.21 13.64
C PRO A 192 2.10 -45.37 12.78
N LEU A 193 2.14 -45.22 11.44
CA LEU A 193 2.66 -46.26 10.55
C LEU A 193 4.15 -46.54 10.80
N ASN A 194 4.95 -45.47 10.91
CA ASN A 194 6.37 -45.55 11.22
C ASN A 194 6.61 -46.13 12.61
N LEU A 195 5.73 -45.85 13.59
CA LEU A 195 5.80 -46.49 14.90
C LEU A 195 5.56 -48.00 14.80
N ILE A 196 4.55 -48.45 14.04
CA ILE A 196 4.27 -49.88 13.84
C ILE A 196 5.45 -50.57 13.15
N VAL A 197 5.91 -50.02 12.02
CA VAL A 197 7.05 -50.58 11.27
C VAL A 197 8.32 -50.58 12.12
N GLY A 198 8.57 -49.49 12.86
CA GLY A 198 9.71 -49.36 13.75
C GLY A 198 9.66 -50.38 14.89
N PHE A 199 8.52 -50.52 15.57
CA PHE A 199 8.32 -51.44 16.69
C PHE A 199 8.52 -52.90 16.27
N PHE A 200 7.94 -53.32 15.14
CA PHE A 200 8.11 -54.68 14.62
C PHE A 200 9.45 -54.89 13.89
N GLY A 201 10.18 -53.83 13.56
CA GLY A 201 11.55 -53.88 13.03
C GLY A 201 12.63 -53.96 14.12
N MET A 202 12.27 -53.93 15.40
CA MET A 202 13.23 -54.06 16.51
C MET A 202 13.69 -55.53 16.66
N ASN A 203 14.99 -55.74 16.87
CA ASN A 203 15.55 -57.08 17.12
C ASN A 203 15.36 -57.53 18.58
N THR A 204 14.13 -57.51 19.08
CA THR A 204 13.79 -57.92 20.45
C THR A 204 13.09 -59.28 20.47
N ASN A 205 13.36 -60.08 21.50
CA ASN A 205 12.66 -61.34 21.71
C ASN A 205 11.24 -61.09 22.24
N ASN A 206 10.33 -62.03 21.94
CA ASN A 206 8.91 -62.01 22.35
C ASN A 206 8.09 -60.80 21.86
N LEU A 207 8.34 -60.33 20.62
CA LEU A 207 7.43 -59.39 19.97
C LEU A 207 6.00 -59.97 19.85
N PHE A 208 5.01 -59.09 19.90
CA PHE A 208 3.62 -59.48 19.65
C PHE A 208 3.51 -60.20 18.30
N PHE A 209 2.67 -61.22 18.20
CA PHE A 209 2.46 -62.02 16.99
C PHE A 209 3.70 -62.75 16.42
N LYS A 210 4.85 -62.77 17.09
CA LYS A 210 6.08 -63.44 16.63
C LYS A 210 5.89 -64.95 16.37
N ASP A 211 5.16 -65.62 17.25
CA ASP A 211 4.93 -67.07 17.17
C ASP A 211 3.67 -67.44 16.38
N SER A 212 2.98 -66.45 15.80
CA SER A 212 1.76 -66.69 15.01
C SER A 212 2.11 -66.94 13.54
N PRO A 213 1.56 -68.00 12.90
CA PRO A 213 1.80 -68.26 11.48
C PRO A 213 1.27 -67.16 10.55
N TYR A 214 0.35 -66.31 11.03
CA TYR A 214 -0.25 -65.22 10.25
C TYR A 214 0.14 -63.81 10.78
N GLY A 215 1.17 -63.70 11.63
CA GLY A 215 1.57 -62.44 12.27
C GLY A 215 1.78 -61.27 11.31
N THR A 216 2.50 -61.49 10.21
CA THR A 216 2.72 -60.48 9.16
C THR A 216 1.41 -60.03 8.51
N LEU A 217 0.47 -60.95 8.31
CA LEU A 217 -0.82 -60.67 7.67
C LEU A 217 -1.70 -59.81 8.59
N TYR A 218 -1.69 -60.06 9.90
CA TYR A 218 -2.40 -59.23 10.88
C TYR A 218 -1.85 -57.79 10.93
N ILE A 219 -0.53 -57.61 10.96
CA ILE A 219 0.11 -56.28 10.97
C ILE A 219 -0.18 -55.54 9.67
N PHE A 220 -0.09 -56.24 8.53
CA PHE A 220 -0.44 -55.66 7.23
C PHE A 220 -1.91 -55.22 7.17
N SER A 221 -2.84 -56.04 7.69
CA SER A 221 -4.26 -55.69 7.78
C SER A 221 -4.50 -54.45 8.66
N LEU A 222 -3.77 -54.32 9.77
CA LEU A 222 -3.84 -53.15 10.66
C LEU A 222 -3.38 -51.87 9.94
N ILE A 223 -2.25 -51.92 9.23
CA ILE A 223 -1.72 -50.82 8.41
C ILE A 223 -2.74 -50.38 7.35
N CYS A 224 -3.33 -51.33 6.63
CA CYS A 224 -4.38 -51.06 5.63
C CYS A 224 -5.61 -50.41 6.26
N CYS A 225 -6.04 -50.88 7.43
CA CYS A 225 -7.17 -50.31 8.16
C CYS A 225 -6.92 -48.83 8.52
N ILE A 226 -5.74 -48.50 9.06
CA ILE A 226 -5.35 -47.12 9.40
C ILE A 226 -5.38 -46.20 8.17
N LEU A 227 -4.89 -46.67 7.02
CA LEU A 227 -4.93 -45.91 5.78
C LEU A 227 -6.35 -45.63 5.30
N ILE A 228 -7.24 -46.62 5.35
CA ILE A 228 -8.64 -46.49 4.95
C ILE A 228 -9.38 -45.50 5.85
N VAL A 229 -9.22 -45.61 7.16
CA VAL A 229 -9.83 -44.68 8.13
C VAL A 229 -9.32 -43.25 7.89
N GLY A 230 -8.01 -43.08 7.66
CA GLY A 230 -7.42 -41.78 7.33
C GLY A 230 -8.01 -41.18 6.04
N PHE A 231 -8.22 -41.98 5.00
CA PHE A 231 -8.81 -41.56 3.74
C PHE A 231 -10.27 -41.11 3.88
N ILE A 232 -11.09 -41.88 4.61
CA ILE A 232 -12.50 -41.53 4.87
C ILE A 232 -12.60 -40.22 5.64
N PHE A 233 -11.75 -40.03 6.67
CA PHE A 233 -11.72 -38.79 7.45
C PHE A 233 -11.36 -37.57 6.61
N TYR A 234 -10.44 -37.71 5.65
CA TYR A 234 -10.07 -36.63 4.73
C TYR A 234 -11.24 -36.17 3.85
N HIS A 235 -12.05 -37.09 3.34
CA HIS A 235 -13.10 -36.79 2.36
C HIS A 235 -14.40 -36.23 3.00
N SER A 236 -14.58 -36.32 4.31
CA SER A 236 -15.83 -35.91 4.98
C SER A 236 -15.98 -34.38 5.17
N LYS A 237 -14.91 -33.59 4.99
CA LYS A 237 -14.97 -32.12 5.12
C LYS A 237 -15.35 -31.44 3.80
N LYS A 238 -16.64 -31.16 3.60
CA LYS A 238 -17.15 -30.27 2.54
C LYS A 238 -16.93 -28.80 2.91
N THR A 239 -16.14 -28.07 2.12
CA THR A 239 -16.06 -26.60 2.17
C THR A 239 -17.16 -25.98 1.30
N LYS A 240 -17.94 -25.03 1.84
CA LYS A 240 -18.88 -24.21 1.06
C LYS A 240 -18.12 -23.01 0.48
N GLU A 241 -18.30 -22.75 -0.81
CA GLU A 241 -17.74 -21.57 -1.48
C GLU A 241 -18.67 -20.37 -1.29
N PHE A 242 -18.08 -19.16 -1.22
CA PHE A 242 -18.82 -17.91 -1.15
C PHE A 242 -19.20 -17.49 -2.57
N ASP A 243 -20.45 -17.78 -2.98
CA ASP A 243 -20.97 -17.47 -4.32
C ASP A 243 -21.47 -16.01 -4.38
N LEU A 244 -20.90 -15.18 -5.27
CA LEU A 244 -21.31 -13.78 -5.42
C LEU A 244 -22.71 -13.60 -6.04
N ASP A 245 -23.27 -14.66 -6.63
CA ASP A 245 -24.52 -14.66 -7.39
C ASP A 245 -25.70 -15.39 -6.70
N GLU A 246 -25.61 -15.67 -5.39
CA GLU A 246 -26.67 -16.38 -4.64
C GLU A 246 -28.07 -15.77 -4.83
N GLY A 247 -28.16 -14.44 -5.01
CA GLY A 247 -29.43 -13.73 -5.26
C GLY A 247 -30.05 -13.90 -6.66
N LYS A 248 -29.29 -14.35 -7.67
CA LYS A 248 -29.82 -14.54 -9.05
C LYS A 248 -30.44 -15.93 -9.25
N LYS A 249 -29.97 -16.96 -8.54
CA LYS A 249 -30.54 -18.32 -8.62
C LYS A 249 -31.92 -18.38 -7.94
N ALA A 250 -32.12 -17.64 -6.85
CA ALA A 250 -33.41 -17.59 -6.13
C ALA A 250 -34.57 -17.01 -6.98
N LYS A 251 -34.29 -16.04 -7.86
CA LYS A 251 -35.31 -15.44 -8.75
C LYS A 251 -35.67 -16.29 -9.98
N LYS A 252 -34.88 -17.30 -10.33
CA LYS A 252 -35.18 -18.25 -11.43
C LYS A 252 -35.98 -19.46 -10.97
N GLN A 253 -36.06 -19.73 -9.66
CA GLN A 253 -36.87 -20.83 -9.11
C GLN A 253 -38.29 -20.40 -8.72
N THR A 254 -38.62 -19.10 -8.83
CA THR A 254 -39.94 -18.52 -8.52
C THR A 254 -40.68 -17.99 -9.76
N LYS A 255 -40.27 -18.39 -10.96
CA LYS A 255 -40.99 -18.13 -12.21
C LYS A 255 -41.28 -19.42 -12.96
#